data_AF-A0A4V2UZS2-F1
#
_entry.id   AF-A0A4V2UZS2-F1
#
_cell.length_a   1.000
_cell.length_b   1.000
_cell.length_c   1.000
_cell.angle_alpha   90.00
_cell.angle_beta   90.00
_cell.angle_gamma   90.00
#
_symmetry.space_group_name_H-M   'P 1'
#
loop_
_entity.id
_entity.type
_entity.pdbx_description
1 polymer ?
#
loop_
_entity_poly.entity_id
_entity_poly.type
_entity_poly.pdbx_seq_one_letter_code
_entity_poly.pdbx_strand_id
1 'polypeptide(L)' 'MRKGVARDGAPDLVAACEAARAEGLAFPAVWTHLLQFHPLVAGIPTHRIDEDGRAITEVALINGRRIVLNGSGYVLE' A
#
# COMPACT_ATOMS: atom_id res chain seq x y z
N MET A 1 -27.15 -0.93 10.70
CA MET A 1 -26.55 -0.93 9.36
C MET A 1 -25.33 -1.84 9.42
N ARG A 2 -25.45 -3.11 9.01
CA ARG A 2 -24.32 -4.05 9.03
C ARG A 2 -23.39 -3.66 7.88
N LYS A 3 -22.22 -3.09 8.16
CA LYS A 3 -21.18 -2.96 7.13
C LYS A 3 -20.91 -4.37 6.62
N GLY A 4 -21.21 -4.61 5.34
CA GLY A 4 -20.88 -5.86 4.69
C GLY A 4 -19.40 -6.12 4.90
N VAL A 5 -19.05 -7.38 5.16
CA VAL A 5 -17.65 -7.79 5.26
C VAL A 5 -17.02 -7.46 3.90
N ALA A 6 -16.30 -6.33 3.82
CA ALA A 6 -15.46 -6.04 2.68
C ALA A 6 -14.47 -7.20 2.63
N ARG A 7 -14.33 -7.82 1.46
CA ARG A 7 -13.26 -8.79 1.26
C ARG A 7 -11.98 -8.03 1.57
N ASP A 8 -11.32 -8.34 2.68
CA ASP A 8 -10.08 -7.69 3.11
C ASP A 8 -8.99 -8.05 2.10
N GLY A 9 -9.00 -7.33 0.98
CA GLY A 9 -8.29 -7.66 -0.24
C GLY A 9 -7.31 -6.55 -0.57
N ALA A 10 -6.43 -6.83 -1.52
CA ALA A 10 -5.43 -5.86 -1.96
C ALA A 10 -6.02 -4.50 -2.38
N PRO A 11 -7.19 -4.40 -3.05
CA PRO A 11 -7.82 -3.11 -3.36
C PRO A 11 -8.25 -2.32 -2.13
N ASP A 12 -8.82 -2.98 -1.12
CA ASP A 12 -9.24 -2.35 0.13
C ASP A 12 -8.03 -1.85 0.93
N LEU A 13 -6.93 -2.61 0.93
CA LEU A 13 -5.66 -2.20 1.54
C LEU A 13 -5.09 -0.95 0.86
N VAL A 14 -5.15 -0.86 -0.47
CA VAL A 14 -4.73 0.33 -1.22
C VAL A 14 -5.61 1.53 -0.89
N ALA A 15 -6.93 1.33 -0.81
CA ALA A 15 -7.86 2.39 -0.41
C ALA A 15 -7.57 2.90 1.02
N ALA A 16 -7.22 2.02 1.96
CA ALA A 16 -6.81 2.41 3.31
C ALA A 16 -5.49 3.21 3.31
N CYS A 17 -4.52 2.82 2.48
CA CYS A 17 -3.27 3.57 2.31
C CYS A 17 -3.52 4.97 1.72
N GLU A 18 -4.40 5.08 0.72
CA GLU A 18 -4.80 6.37 0.15
C GLU A 18 -5.54 7.25 1.16
N ALA A 19 -6.44 6.67 1.96
CA ALA A 19 -7.13 7.41 3.02
C ALA A 19 -6.12 7.99 4.03
N ALA A 20 -5.18 7.18 4.51
CA ALA A 20 -4.12 7.63 5.40
C ALA A 20 -3.26 8.74 4.77
N ARG A 21 -2.94 8.63 3.47
CA ARG A 21 -2.20 9.67 2.73
C ARG A 21 -2.98 10.98 2.64
N ALA A 22 -4.27 10.90 2.36
CA ALA A 22 -5.17 12.06 2.30
C ALA A 22 -5.29 12.76 3.67
N GLU A 23 -5.13 12.02 4.77
CA GLU A 23 -5.02 12.56 6.13
C GLU A 23 -3.62 13.15 6.45
N GLY A 24 -2.69 13.12 5.49
CA GLY A 24 -1.35 13.70 5.62
C GLY A 24 -0.30 12.74 6.18
N LEU A 25 -0.61 11.45 6.32
CA LEU A 25 0.37 10.46 6.79
C LEU A 25 1.39 10.15 5.71
N ALA A 26 2.67 10.29 6.06
CA ALA A 26 3.79 9.87 5.22
C ALA A 26 3.92 8.35 5.21
N PHE A 27 4.63 7.81 4.21
CA PHE A 27 4.82 6.36 4.06
C PHE A 27 5.33 5.64 5.32
N PRO A 28 6.33 6.14 6.08
CA PRO A 28 6.77 5.44 7.30
C PRO A 28 5.66 5.26 8.33
N ALA A 29 4.73 6.21 8.43
CA ALA A 29 3.56 6.11 9.30
C ALA A 29 2.54 5.09 8.74
N VAL A 30 2.26 5.13 7.44
CA VAL A 30 1.39 4.14 6.77
C VAL A 30 1.95 2.72 6.93
N TRP A 31 3.26 2.55 6.78
CA TRP A 31 3.94 1.28 7.01
C TRP A 31 3.73 0.78 8.44
N THR A 32 4.01 1.64 9.41
CA THR A 32 3.99 1.29 10.84
C THR A 32 2.58 0.98 11.33
N HIS A 33 1.58 1.73 10.88
CA HIS A 33 0.21 1.64 11.39
C HIS A 33 -0.69 0.71 10.59
N LEU A 34 -0.45 0.53 9.29
CA LEU A 34 -1.34 -0.21 8.40
C LEU A 34 -0.69 -1.43 7.76
N LEU A 35 0.48 -1.30 7.14
CA LEU A 35 1.01 -2.34 6.25
C LEU A 35 1.79 -3.45 6.96
N GLN A 36 2.67 -3.11 7.92
CA GLN A 36 3.63 -4.08 8.46
C GLN A 36 3.00 -5.29 9.17
N PHE A 37 1.76 -5.14 9.66
CA PHE A 37 1.01 -6.18 10.34
C PHE A 37 -0.13 -6.76 9.49
N HIS A 38 -0.28 -6.30 8.25
CA HIS A 38 -1.39 -6.72 7.40
C HIS A 38 -1.15 -8.13 6.86
N PRO A 39 -2.12 -9.06 6.94
CA PRO A 39 -1.93 -10.45 6.51
C PRO A 39 -1.63 -10.61 5.02
N LEU A 40 -1.98 -9.61 4.20
CA LEU A 40 -1.67 -9.60 2.77
C LEU A 40 -0.24 -9.17 2.44
N VAL A 41 0.51 -8.58 3.37
CA VAL A 41 1.87 -8.07 3.12
C VAL A 41 2.88 -9.20 3.27
N ALA A 42 3.70 -9.39 2.24
CA ALA A 42 4.64 -10.52 2.14
C ALA A 42 6.08 -10.18 2.59
N GLY A 43 6.37 -8.91 2.90
CA GLY A 43 7.71 -8.50 3.27
C GLY A 43 7.86 -7.01 3.52
N ILE A 44 9.10 -6.59 3.74
CA ILE A 44 9.46 -5.18 3.96
C ILE A 44 9.36 -4.37 2.67
N PRO A 45 9.22 -3.03 2.77
CA PRO A 45 9.22 -2.17 1.60
C PRO A 45 10.56 -2.22 0.87
N THR A 46 10.51 -2.18 -0.46
CA THR A 46 11.68 -2.07 -1.33
C THR A 46 11.62 -0.81 -2.17
N HIS A 47 12.77 -0.26 -2.54
CA HIS A 47 12.86 0.89 -3.44
C HIS A 47 13.33 0.46 -4.81
N ARG A 48 12.68 0.95 -5.86
CA ARG A 48 13.16 0.83 -7.24
C ARG A 48 13.03 2.15 -7.98
N ILE A 49 13.65 2.21 -9.14
CA ILE A 49 13.47 3.30 -10.10
C ILE A 49 12.40 2.86 -11.11
N ASP A 50 11.39 3.70 -11.36
CA ASP A 50 10.38 3.47 -12.38
C ASP A 50 10.90 3.78 -13.79
N GLU A 51 10.06 3.57 -14.81
CA GLU A 51 10.41 3.80 -16.21
C GLU A 51 10.70 5.28 -16.52
N ASP A 52 10.17 6.20 -15.71
CA ASP A 52 10.39 7.64 -15.79
C ASP A 52 11.62 8.11 -14.99
N GLY A 53 12.39 7.19 -14.39
CA GLY A 53 13.58 7.51 -13.61
C GLY A 53 13.29 7.97 -12.18
N ARG A 54 12.08 7.78 -11.66
CA ARG A 54 11.69 8.23 -10.31
C ARG A 54 11.83 7.10 -9.30
N ALA A 55 12.29 7.46 -8.10
CA ALA A 55 12.31 6.52 -6.98
C ALA A 55 10.89 6.24 -6.50
N ILE A 56 10.49 4.97 -6.52
CA ILE A 56 9.21 4.48 -6.02
C ILE A 56 9.44 3.49 -4.90
N THR A 57 8.45 3.38 -4.00
CA THR A 57 8.46 2.40 -2.91
C THR A 57 7.43 1.32 -3.20
N GLU A 58 7.81 0.07 -3.04
CA GLU A 58 6.94 -1.08 -3.32
C GLU A 58 6.81 -1.96 -2.09
N VAL A 59 5.62 -2.52 -1.89
CA VAL A 59 5.34 -3.50 -0.85
C VAL A 59 4.73 -4.72 -1.50
N ALA A 60 5.46 -5.84 -1.46
CA ALA A 60 5.01 -7.11 -2.01
C ALA A 60 3.85 -7.67 -1.19
N LEU A 61 2.88 -8.26 -1.89
CA LEU A 61 1.73 -8.96 -1.30
C LEU A 61 1.85 -10.47 -1.48
N ILE A 62 1.21 -11.24 -0.60
CA ILE A 62 1.28 -12.71 -0.58
C ILE A 62 0.76 -13.38 -1.85
N ASN A 63 -0.04 -12.66 -2.65
CA ASN A 63 -0.62 -13.13 -3.89
C ASN A 63 0.23 -12.77 -5.13
N GLY A 64 1.46 -12.29 -4.93
CA GLY A 64 2.38 -11.91 -6.01
C GLY A 64 2.14 -10.51 -6.59
N ARG A 65 1.12 -9.79 -6.11
CA ARG A 65 0.88 -8.38 -6.44
C ARG A 65 1.75 -7.49 -5.57
N ARG A 66 1.76 -6.18 -5.86
CA ARG A 66 2.49 -5.19 -5.09
C ARG A 66 1.68 -3.90 -4.94
N ILE A 67 1.82 -3.26 -3.78
CA ILE A 67 1.37 -1.88 -3.60
C ILE A 67 2.57 -0.99 -3.92
N VAL A 68 2.42 -0.10 -4.89
CA VAL A 68 3.45 0.87 -5.27
C VAL A 68 3.03 2.25 -4.81
N LEU A 69 3.88 2.89 -4.01
CA LEU A 69 3.80 4.31 -3.72
C LEU A 69 4.68 5.07 -4.71
N ASN A 70 4.04 5.91 -5.52
CA ASN A 70 4.68 6.84 -6.44
C ASN A 70 4.24 8.28 -6.14
N GLY A 71 4.69 9.24 -6.96
CA GLY A 71 4.36 10.66 -6.80
C GLY A 71 2.87 11.00 -6.87
N SER A 72 2.02 10.09 -7.36
CA SER A 72 0.57 10.27 -7.45
C SER A 72 -0.22 9.61 -6.33
N GLY A 73 0.38 8.64 -5.62
CA GLY A 73 -0.26 7.91 -4.53
C GLY A 73 0.09 6.43 -4.52
N TYR A 74 -0.76 5.64 -3.88
CA TYR A 74 -0.71 4.18 -3.82
C TYR A 74 -1.49 3.58 -4.97
N VAL A 75 -0.83 2.72 -5.74
CA VAL A 75 -1.42 1.94 -6.83
C VAL A 75 -1.16 0.45 -6.60
N LEU A 76 -2.03 -0.38 -7.14
CA LEU A 76 -1.94 -1.83 -7.03
C LEU A 76 -1.50 -2.43 -8.36
N GLU A 77 -0.31 -3.01 -8.39
CA GLU A 77 0.27 -3.69 -9.55
C GLU A 77 0.27 -5.21 -9.39
#